data_AF-A0A535KXF8-F1
#
_entry.id   AF-A0A535KXF8-F1
#
_cell.length_a   1.000
_cell.length_b   1.000
_cell.length_c   1.000
_cell.angle_alpha   90.00
_cell.angle_beta   90.00
_cell.angle_gamma   90.00
#
_symmetry.space_group_name_H-M   'P 1'
#
loop_
_entity.id
_entity.type
_entity.pdbx_description
1 polymer ?
#
loop_
_entity_poly.entity_id
_entity_poly.type
_entity_poly.pdbx_seq_one_letter_code
_entity_poly.pdbx_strand_id
1 'polypeptide(L)'
;VEESKDFVSKIMVIDFNPTVMRELRRRGIKVVYGDIAHADTLRHAGVEAADLVVSSITDDVLRGTSNLRLLKNVRTQAPHVRVVLTTEHIPQALRFYEAGADFVFIPRLYSAAACARILRKGLKEGFEEVRRQAIGHLQHRQEVLA
;
A
#
# COMPACT_ATOMS: atom_id res chain seq x y z
N VAL A 1 -5.34 10.03 15.46
CA VAL A 1 -5.25 11.38 16.11
C VAL A 1 -5.38 12.39 14.98
N GLU A 2 -5.92 13.58 15.19
CA GLU A 2 -6.43 14.50 14.15
C GLU A 2 -5.59 14.65 12.85
N GLU A 3 -4.26 14.64 12.95
CA GLU A 3 -3.32 14.57 11.81
C GLU A 3 -3.59 13.39 10.84
N SER A 4 -3.98 12.24 11.37
CA SER A 4 -4.35 11.07 10.57
C SER A 4 -5.61 11.31 9.74
N LYS A 5 -6.55 12.14 10.21
CA LYS A 5 -7.77 12.46 9.45
C LYS A 5 -7.49 13.46 8.33
N ASP A 6 -6.66 14.48 8.60
CA ASP A 6 -6.23 15.43 7.59
C ASP A 6 -5.45 14.72 6.46
N PHE A 7 -4.53 13.82 6.82
CA PHE A 7 -3.80 13.03 5.83
C PHE A 7 -4.72 12.15 4.98
N VAL A 8 -5.67 11.45 5.59
CA VAL A 8 -6.63 10.60 4.86
C VAL A 8 -7.48 11.40 3.87
N SER A 9 -7.83 12.65 4.18
CA SER A 9 -8.61 13.51 3.27
C SER A 9 -7.87 13.88 1.97
N LYS A 10 -6.54 13.79 1.99
CA LYS A 10 -5.63 14.05 0.86
C LYS A 10 -5.33 12.79 0.04
N ILE A 11 -5.76 11.62 0.50
CA ILE A 11 -5.57 10.35 -0.21
C ILE A 11 -6.70 10.13 -1.21
N MET A 12 -6.33 9.74 -2.42
CA MET A 12 -7.22 9.17 -3.42
C MET A 12 -6.81 7.72 -3.70
N VAL A 13 -7.78 6.81 -3.75
CA VAL A 13 -7.58 5.39 -4.06
C VAL A 13 -8.14 5.09 -5.45
N ILE A 14 -7.42 4.29 -6.24
CA ILE A 14 -7.92 3.70 -7.49
C ILE A 14 -8.15 2.23 -7.23
N ASP A 15 -9.38 1.77 -7.38
CA ASP A 15 -9.73 0.36 -7.18
C ASP A 15 -10.88 -0.03 -8.12
N PHE A 16 -10.88 -1.27 -8.61
CA PHE A 16 -11.94 -1.79 -9.49
C PHE A 16 -12.98 -2.63 -8.73
N ASN A 17 -12.75 -2.96 -7.45
CA ASN A 17 -13.64 -3.77 -6.64
C ASN A 17 -14.76 -2.90 -6.03
N PRO A 18 -16.04 -3.09 -6.43
CA PRO A 18 -17.15 -2.26 -5.94
C PRO A 18 -17.36 -2.32 -4.42
N THR A 19 -17.01 -3.45 -3.78
CA THR A 19 -17.10 -3.62 -2.33
C THR A 19 -16.08 -2.74 -1.61
N VAL A 20 -14.83 -2.72 -2.10
CA VAL A 20 -13.77 -1.83 -1.56
C VAL A 20 -14.20 -0.38 -1.71
N MET A 21 -14.66 0.01 -2.90
CA MET A 21 -15.08 1.38 -3.17
C MET A 21 -16.20 1.86 -2.23
N ARG A 22 -17.23 1.03 -2.00
CA ARG A 22 -18.34 1.36 -1.10
C ARG A 22 -17.84 1.61 0.32
N GLU A 23 -16.94 0.77 0.79
CA GLU A 23 -16.41 0.87 2.15
C GLU A 23 -15.45 2.05 2.32
N LEU A 24 -14.59 2.32 1.33
CA LEU A 24 -13.72 3.51 1.33
C LEU A 24 -14.56 4.81 1.37
N ARG A 25 -15.65 4.87 0.58
CA ARG A 25 -16.59 6.01 0.60
C ARG A 25 -17.25 6.16 1.96
N ARG A 26 -17.69 5.06 2.59
CA ARG A 26 -18.26 5.08 3.95
C ARG A 26 -17.27 5.64 4.98
N ARG A 27 -15.98 5.43 4.78
CA ARG A 27 -14.89 5.96 5.61
C ARG A 27 -14.45 7.38 5.22
N GLY A 28 -15.11 8.02 4.24
CA GLY A 28 -14.77 9.37 3.78
C GLY A 28 -13.50 9.44 2.91
N ILE A 29 -13.02 8.31 2.39
CA ILE A 29 -11.84 8.23 1.53
C ILE A 29 -12.26 8.42 0.08
N LYS A 30 -11.58 9.32 -0.64
CA LYS A 30 -11.85 9.53 -2.08
C LYS A 30 -11.41 8.27 -2.85
N VAL A 31 -12.30 7.75 -3.68
CA VAL A 31 -12.03 6.55 -4.49
C VAL A 31 -12.59 6.70 -5.90
N VAL A 32 -11.77 6.37 -6.88
CA VAL A 32 -12.08 6.38 -8.31
C VAL A 32 -12.10 4.94 -8.82
N TYR A 33 -13.08 4.62 -9.66
CA TYR A 33 -13.12 3.32 -10.33
C TYR A 33 -12.08 3.33 -11.45
N GLY A 34 -11.20 2.34 -11.48
CA GLY A 34 -10.21 2.26 -12.53
C GLY A 34 -9.41 0.97 -12.52
N ASP A 35 -9.04 0.52 -13.71
CA ASP A 35 -8.07 -0.55 -13.90
C ASP A 35 -6.70 0.06 -14.19
N ILE A 36 -5.75 -0.15 -13.29
CA ILE A 36 -4.38 0.36 -13.40
C ILE A 36 -3.56 -0.29 -14.53
N ALA A 37 -4.09 -1.33 -15.19
CA ALA A 37 -3.50 -1.83 -16.43
C ALA A 37 -3.67 -0.87 -17.61
N HIS A 38 -4.65 0.03 -17.55
CA HIS A 38 -4.90 1.05 -18.57
C HIS A 38 -4.16 2.35 -18.23
N ALA A 39 -3.32 2.81 -19.15
CA ALA A 39 -2.50 4.02 -18.94
C ALA A 39 -3.34 5.29 -18.72
N ASP A 40 -4.55 5.31 -19.27
CA ASP A 40 -5.49 6.43 -19.16
C ASP A 40 -6.08 6.56 -17.76
N THR A 41 -6.13 5.48 -16.98
CA THR A 41 -6.68 5.49 -15.62
C THR A 41 -5.94 6.48 -14.71
N LEU A 42 -4.61 6.54 -14.81
CA LEU A 42 -3.79 7.46 -14.01
C LEU A 42 -4.02 8.92 -14.38
N ARG A 43 -4.12 9.21 -15.68
CA ARG A 43 -4.42 10.56 -16.19
C ARG A 43 -5.80 11.02 -15.71
N HIS A 44 -6.83 10.20 -15.85
CA HIS A 44 -8.17 10.53 -15.37
C HIS A 44 -8.25 10.67 -13.84
N ALA A 45 -7.39 9.96 -13.11
CA ALA A 45 -7.26 10.11 -11.66
C ALA A 45 -6.46 11.37 -11.24
N GLY A 46 -5.92 12.14 -12.20
CA GLY A 46 -5.19 13.37 -11.91
C GLY A 46 -3.78 13.14 -11.35
N VAL A 47 -3.09 12.07 -11.80
CA VAL A 47 -1.76 11.70 -11.31
C VAL A 47 -0.74 12.84 -11.39
N GLU A 48 -0.88 13.75 -12.37
CA GLU A 48 0.00 14.91 -12.57
C GLU A 48 -0.01 15.89 -11.39
N ALA A 49 -1.11 15.97 -10.64
CA ALA A 49 -1.24 16.84 -9.47
C ALA A 49 -0.86 16.13 -8.15
N ALA A 50 -0.48 14.85 -8.19
CA ALA A 50 -0.12 14.10 -7.00
C ALA A 50 1.32 14.40 -6.56
N ASP A 51 1.56 14.47 -5.26
CA ASP A 51 2.94 14.52 -4.73
C ASP A 51 3.58 13.12 -4.68
N LEU A 52 2.74 12.08 -4.57
CA LEU A 52 3.14 10.70 -4.30
C LEU A 52 2.12 9.72 -4.90
N VAL A 53 2.62 8.71 -5.59
CA VAL A 53 1.89 7.51 -6.01
C VAL A 53 2.40 6.31 -5.24
N VAL A 54 1.49 5.52 -4.67
CA VAL A 54 1.80 4.27 -3.98
C VAL A 54 1.10 3.13 -4.68
N SER A 55 1.85 2.14 -5.14
CA SER A 55 1.29 0.83 -5.49
C SER A 55 1.32 -0.06 -4.26
N SER A 56 0.14 -0.31 -3.69
CA SER A 56 -0.04 -1.15 -2.51
C SER A 56 -0.13 -2.65 -2.82
N ILE A 57 0.05 -3.04 -4.09
CA ILE A 57 -0.18 -4.40 -4.58
C ILE A 57 1.10 -4.92 -5.24
N THR A 58 1.45 -6.18 -4.97
CA THR A 58 2.61 -6.86 -5.56
C THR A 58 2.32 -7.34 -6.98
N ASP A 59 3.38 -7.57 -7.77
CA ASP A 59 3.24 -8.10 -9.14
C ASP A 59 2.55 -9.48 -9.19
N ASP A 60 2.54 -10.24 -8.09
CA ASP A 60 1.88 -11.55 -8.02
C ASP A 60 0.34 -11.45 -8.07
N VAL A 61 -0.21 -10.33 -7.62
CA VAL A 61 -1.66 -10.07 -7.57
C VAL A 61 -2.12 -9.27 -8.80
N LEU A 62 -1.24 -8.41 -9.34
CA LEU A 62 -1.54 -7.62 -10.53
C LEU A 62 -1.81 -8.50 -11.76
N ARG A 63 -2.82 -8.14 -12.55
CA ARG A 63 -3.17 -8.80 -13.82
C ARG A 63 -3.15 -7.77 -14.94
N GLY A 64 -2.58 -8.12 -16.09
CA GLY A 64 -2.50 -7.22 -17.25
C GLY A 64 -1.49 -6.07 -17.14
N THR A 65 -0.80 -5.93 -16.01
CA THR A 65 0.22 -4.90 -15.77
C THR A 65 1.28 -5.37 -14.77
N SER A 66 2.23 -4.50 -14.45
CA SER A 66 3.23 -4.70 -13.40
C SER A 66 3.58 -3.37 -12.74
N ASN A 67 4.18 -3.43 -11.55
CA ASN A 67 4.70 -2.26 -10.86
C ASN A 67 5.74 -1.50 -11.70
N LEU A 68 6.57 -2.21 -12.49
CA LEU A 68 7.49 -1.54 -13.43
C LEU A 68 6.75 -0.80 -14.55
N ARG A 69 5.67 -1.36 -15.08
CA ARG A 69 4.87 -0.69 -16.11
C ARG A 69 4.16 0.53 -15.53
N LEU A 70 3.62 0.41 -14.31
CA LEU A 70 3.05 1.53 -13.57
C LEU A 70 4.06 2.65 -13.36
N LEU A 71 5.26 2.33 -12.87
CA LEU A 71 6.35 3.30 -12.68
C LEU A 71 6.69 4.02 -13.98
N LYS A 72 6.86 3.28 -15.08
CA LYS A 72 7.13 3.89 -16.40
C LYS A 72 6.01 4.83 -16.84
N ASN A 73 4.75 4.44 -16.66
CA ASN A 73 3.61 5.29 -17.00
C ASN A 73 3.60 6.59 -16.18
N VAL A 74 3.84 6.50 -14.87
CA VAL A 74 3.92 7.68 -14.00
C VAL A 74 5.09 8.56 -14.41
N ARG A 75 6.28 8.00 -14.69
CA ARG A 75 7.45 8.77 -15.13
C ARG A 75 7.24 9.48 -16.46
N THR A 76 6.49 8.88 -17.38
CA THR A 76 6.15 9.51 -18.67
C THR A 76 5.13 10.64 -18.52
N GLN A 77 4.11 10.47 -17.68
CA GLN A 77 3.00 11.43 -17.55
C GLN A 77 3.29 12.54 -16.52
N ALA A 78 3.98 12.19 -15.44
CA ALA A 78 4.16 13.02 -14.26
C ALA A 78 5.56 12.79 -13.64
N PRO A 79 6.64 13.23 -14.30
CA PRO A 79 8.02 12.92 -13.91
C PRO A 79 8.41 13.44 -12.52
N HIS A 80 7.75 14.47 -12.01
CA HIS A 80 7.99 15.08 -10.69
C HIS A 80 7.38 14.29 -9.52
N VAL A 81 6.46 13.36 -9.79
CA VAL A 81 5.70 12.65 -8.77
C VAL A 81 6.55 11.55 -8.13
N ARG A 82 6.57 11.45 -6.80
CA ARG A 82 7.31 10.36 -6.14
C ARG A 82 6.56 9.04 -6.30
N VAL A 83 7.27 7.93 -6.43
CA VAL A 83 6.67 6.61 -6.65
C VAL A 83 7.18 5.60 -5.64
N VAL A 84 6.23 5.02 -4.89
CA VAL A 84 6.44 3.91 -3.97
C VAL A 84 5.85 2.65 -4.58
N LEU A 85 6.65 1.58 -4.64
CA LEU A 85 6.21 0.27 -5.15
C LEU A 85 6.28 -0.78 -4.05
N THR A 86 5.51 -1.86 -4.19
CA THR A 86 5.49 -2.97 -3.22
C THR A 86 5.92 -4.28 -3.89
N THR A 87 6.75 -5.08 -3.21
CA THR A 87 7.15 -6.43 -3.67
C THR A 87 7.51 -7.32 -2.49
N GLU A 88 7.40 -8.64 -2.67
CA GLU A 88 7.94 -9.64 -1.73
C GLU A 88 9.36 -10.11 -2.11
N HIS A 89 9.90 -9.70 -3.26
CA HIS A 89 11.14 -10.23 -3.83
C HIS A 89 12.27 -9.20 -3.84
N ILE A 90 13.38 -9.51 -3.17
CA ILE A 90 14.55 -8.60 -3.08
C ILE A 90 15.15 -8.29 -4.48
N PRO A 91 15.37 -9.27 -5.39
CA PRO A 91 15.90 -8.95 -6.71
C PRO A 91 14.97 -8.02 -7.51
N GLN A 92 13.65 -8.17 -7.35
CA GLN A 92 12.68 -7.28 -7.99
C GLN A 92 12.73 -5.87 -7.38
N ALA A 93 12.90 -5.75 -6.07
CA ALA A 93 13.06 -4.46 -5.42
C ALA A 93 14.28 -3.70 -5.94
N LEU A 94 15.42 -4.37 -6.11
CA LEU A 94 16.62 -3.77 -6.71
C LEU A 94 16.34 -3.25 -8.12
N ARG A 95 15.64 -4.04 -8.96
CA ARG A 95 15.21 -3.61 -10.30
C ARG A 95 14.25 -2.41 -10.27
N PHE A 96 13.38 -2.32 -9.27
CA PHE A 96 12.49 -1.17 -9.11
C PHE A 96 13.28 0.10 -8.78
N TYR A 97 14.29 0.01 -7.91
CA TYR A 97 15.19 1.12 -7.62
C TYR A 97 16.03 1.53 -8.84
N GLU A 98 16.60 0.57 -9.57
CA GLU A 98 17.33 0.83 -10.83
C GLU A 98 16.44 1.55 -11.87
N ALA A 99 15.14 1.24 -11.88
CA ALA A 99 14.16 1.90 -12.75
C ALA A 99 13.69 3.28 -12.25
N GLY A 100 14.17 3.75 -11.09
CA GLY A 100 13.88 5.07 -10.55
C GLY A 100 12.66 5.14 -9.62
N ALA A 101 12.31 4.06 -8.93
CA ALA A 101 11.37 4.14 -7.80
C ALA A 101 12.01 4.88 -6.62
N ASP A 102 11.25 5.76 -5.96
CA ASP A 102 11.75 6.55 -4.83
C ASP A 102 11.86 5.69 -3.55
N PHE A 103 10.97 4.71 -3.40
CA PHE A 103 11.01 3.75 -2.31
C PHE A 103 10.31 2.44 -2.68
N VAL A 104 10.84 1.32 -2.20
CA VAL A 104 10.26 -0.01 -2.40
C VAL A 104 9.94 -0.63 -1.04
N PHE A 105 8.66 -0.84 -0.80
CA PHE A 105 8.14 -1.48 0.40
C PHE A 105 8.19 -3.01 0.25
N ILE A 106 8.86 -3.68 1.19
CA ILE A 106 8.91 -5.15 1.27
C ILE A 106 8.28 -5.58 2.60
N PRO A 107 6.97 -5.91 2.63
CA PRO A 107 6.20 -6.06 3.86
C PRO A 107 6.87 -7.00 4.88
N ARG A 108 7.34 -8.17 4.43
CA ARG A 108 7.97 -9.17 5.30
C ARG A 108 9.22 -8.68 6.02
N LEU A 109 9.99 -7.74 5.47
CA LEU A 109 11.18 -7.22 6.13
C LEU A 109 10.83 -6.31 7.31
N TYR A 110 9.76 -5.52 7.19
CA TYR A 110 9.24 -4.69 8.27
C TYR A 110 8.58 -5.56 9.36
N SER A 111 7.81 -6.56 8.95
CA SER A 111 7.14 -7.48 9.86
C SER A 111 8.14 -8.37 10.63
N ALA A 112 9.27 -8.75 10.03
CA ALA A 112 10.28 -9.59 10.66
C ALA A 112 10.87 -8.96 11.94
N ALA A 113 11.20 -7.67 11.89
CA ALA A 113 11.74 -6.96 13.07
C ALA A 113 10.70 -6.89 14.20
N ALA A 114 9.43 -6.62 13.87
CA ALA A 114 8.34 -6.61 14.83
C ALA A 114 8.13 -8.00 15.46
N CYS A 115 8.15 -9.05 14.63
CA CYS A 115 8.03 -10.44 15.08
C CYS A 115 9.18 -10.84 16.00
N ALA A 116 10.43 -10.52 15.65
CA ALA A 116 11.60 -10.82 16.48
C ALA A 116 11.50 -10.17 17.88
N ARG A 117 11.01 -8.93 17.96
CA ARG A 117 10.77 -8.25 19.24
C ARG A 117 9.72 -8.98 20.08
N ILE A 118 8.63 -9.42 19.46
CA ILE A 118 7.54 -10.15 20.13
C ILE A 118 8.05 -11.50 20.65
N LEU A 119 8.79 -12.26 19.83
CA LEU A 119 9.34 -13.56 20.22
C LEU A 119 10.32 -13.43 21.39
N ARG A 120 11.22 -12.45 21.35
CA ARG A 120 12.16 -12.19 22.46
C ARG A 120 11.45 -11.85 23.76
N LYS A 121 10.36 -11.05 23.70
CA LYS A 121 9.53 -10.75 24.87
C LYS A 121 8.84 -12.02 25.39
N GLY A 122 8.22 -12.78 24.49
CA GLY A 122 7.52 -14.02 24.82
C GLY A 122 8.43 -15.07 25.47
N LEU A 123 9.68 -15.20 25.01
CA LEU A 123 10.67 -16.11 25.61
C LEU A 123 11.11 -15.70 27.02
N LYS A 124 11.08 -14.41 27.36
CA LYS A 124 11.49 -13.90 28.67
C LYS A 124 10.35 -13.84 29.68
N GLU A 125 9.17 -13.42 29.22
CA GLU A 125 8.04 -13.04 30.07
C GLU A 125 6.81 -13.96 29.90
N GLY A 126 6.85 -14.89 28.94
CA GLY A 126 5.70 -15.70 28.53
C GLY A 126 4.83 -15.03 27.46
N PHE A 127 3.94 -15.81 26.84
CA PHE A 127 3.10 -15.37 25.71
C PHE A 127 1.70 -14.87 26.11
N GLU A 128 1.29 -14.97 27.38
CA GLU A 128 -0.06 -14.61 27.80
C GLU A 128 -0.41 -13.15 27.49
N GLU A 129 0.47 -12.21 27.83
CA GLU A 129 0.23 -10.80 27.53
C GLU A 129 0.29 -10.51 26.03
N VAL A 130 1.23 -11.12 25.32
CA VAL A 130 1.35 -10.99 23.86
C VAL A 130 0.06 -11.46 23.17
N ARG A 131 -0.46 -12.62 23.59
CA ARG A 131 -1.70 -13.20 23.08
C ARG A 131 -2.89 -12.30 23.38
N ARG A 132 -3.01 -11.82 24.63
CA ARG A 132 -4.10 -10.91 25.02
C ARG A 132 -4.09 -9.63 24.19
N GLN A 133 -2.93 -9.00 24.01
CA GLN A 133 -2.78 -7.81 23.17
C GLN A 133 -3.09 -8.09 21.69
N ALA A 134 -2.65 -9.24 21.16
CA ALA A 134 -2.91 -9.62 19.77
C ALA A 134 -4.41 -9.83 19.51
N ILE A 135 -5.09 -10.58 20.39
CA ILE A 135 -6.55 -10.79 20.30
C ILE A 135 -7.28 -9.45 20.42
N GLY A 136 -6.89 -8.61 21.38
CA GLY A 136 -7.46 -7.28 21.55
C GLY A 136 -7.34 -6.44 20.28
N HIS A 137 -6.17 -6.40 19.64
CA HIS A 137 -6.01 -5.68 18.37
C HIS A 137 -6.89 -6.22 17.25
N LEU A 138 -6.99 -7.54 17.11
CA LEU A 138 -7.78 -8.17 16.05
C LEU A 138 -9.28 -7.93 16.22
N GLN A 139 -9.80 -8.03 17.45
CA GLN A 139 -11.22 -7.82 17.74
C GLN A 139 -11.71 -6.39 17.42
N HIS A 140 -10.83 -5.40 17.53
CA HIS A 140 -11.18 -4.00 17.27
C HIS A 140 -10.83 -3.57 15.83
N ARG A 141 -10.21 -4.44 15.02
CA ARG A 141 -9.79 -4.08 13.68
C ARG A 141 -10.96 -4.15 12.70
N GLN A 142 -11.21 -3.04 12.01
CA GLN A 142 -12.18 -2.98 10.92
C GLN A 142 -11.46 -2.94 9.57
N GLU A 143 -11.43 -4.08 8.88
CA GLU A 143 -10.84 -4.21 7.55
C GLU A 143 -11.84 -3.88 6.44
N VAL A 144 -11.33 -3.51 5.26
CA VAL A 144 -12.15 -3.17 4.09
C VAL A 144 -12.46 -4.41 3.27
N LEU A 145 -11.47 -5.29 3.16
CA LEU A 145 -11.56 -6.64 2.62
C LEU A 145 -11.37 -7.59 3.80
N ALA A 146 -12.27 -8.55 3.96
CA ALA A 146 -12.16 -9.66 4.89
C ALA A 146 -12.30 -10.96 4.10
#